data_AF-A0A7J5CI90-F1
#
_entry.id   AF-A0A7J5CI90-F1
#
_cell.length_a   1.000
_cell.length_b   1.000
_cell.length_c   1.000
_cell.angle_alpha   90.00
_cell.angle_beta   90.00
_cell.angle_gamma   90.00
#
_symmetry.space_group_name_H-M   'P 1'
#
loop_
_entity.id
_entity.type
_entity.pdbx_description
1 polymer ?
#
loop_
_entity_poly.entity_id
_entity_poly.type
_entity_poly.pdbx_seq_one_letter_code
_entity_poly.pdbx_strand_id
1 'polypeptide(L)'
;MSNHAERGMSAPPEVVFSTATDPDRSSAWLPEELRRSGTHQVEVVDAEDMRARWSSESAGWSADIDVEPADAGGARVRLDLTGTDHGMADEILSNLAREVSDNLNAG
;
A
#
# COMPACT_ATOMS: atom_id res chain seq x y z
N MET A 1 12.45 4.86 13.95
CA MET A 1 12.41 5.85 12.85
C MET A 1 11.31 5.38 11.93
N SER A 2 10.33 6.23 11.65
CA SER A 2 9.26 5.95 10.70
C SER A 2 9.67 6.56 9.37
N ASN A 3 9.58 5.79 8.30
CA ASN A 3 9.84 6.28 6.97
C ASN A 3 8.54 6.49 6.21
N HIS A 4 8.42 7.62 5.52
CA HIS A 4 7.29 7.88 4.65
C HIS A 4 7.74 7.93 3.20
N ALA A 5 6.93 7.37 2.32
CA ALA A 5 7.04 7.53 0.88
C ALA A 5 5.69 7.96 0.32
N GLU A 6 5.73 8.63 -0.82
CA GLU A 6 4.53 9.15 -1.46
C GLU A 6 4.63 9.00 -2.97
N ARG A 7 3.52 8.59 -3.58
CA ARG A 7 3.47 8.37 -5.03
C ARG A 7 2.11 8.70 -5.61
N GLY A 8 2.12 9.42 -6.73
CA GLY A 8 0.94 9.60 -7.57
C GLY A 8 0.68 8.36 -8.44
N MET A 9 -0.58 7.95 -8.55
CA MET A 9 -1.05 6.83 -9.37
C MET A 9 -2.11 7.32 -10.35
N SER A 10 -2.01 6.87 -11.60
CA SER A 10 -2.97 7.21 -12.68
C SER A 10 -4.21 6.32 -12.63
N ALA A 11 -4.77 6.16 -11.44
CA ALA A 11 -5.91 5.30 -11.15
C ALA A 11 -6.83 5.99 -10.13
N PRO A 12 -8.14 5.71 -10.15
CA PRO A 12 -9.05 6.24 -9.14
C PRO A 12 -8.64 5.80 -7.73
N PRO A 13 -8.79 6.68 -6.71
CA PRO A 13 -8.39 6.38 -5.34
C PRO A 13 -9.10 5.14 -4.78
N GLU A 14 -10.35 4.88 -5.17
CA GLU A 14 -11.10 3.71 -4.76
C GLU A 14 -10.48 2.40 -5.29
N VAL A 15 -9.99 2.42 -6.54
CA VAL A 15 -9.33 1.26 -7.16
C VAL A 15 -7.98 1.01 -6.49
N VAL A 16 -7.23 2.08 -6.24
CA VAL A 16 -5.95 2.02 -5.53
C VAL A 16 -6.14 1.46 -4.13
N PHE A 17 -7.10 2.00 -3.38
CA PHE A 17 -7.41 1.56 -2.03
C PHE A 17 -7.87 0.10 -2.01
N SER A 18 -8.83 -0.26 -2.87
CA SER A 18 -9.28 -1.66 -3.00
C SER A 18 -8.12 -2.60 -3.28
N THR A 19 -7.22 -2.25 -4.20
CA THR A 19 -6.04 -3.07 -4.54
C THR A 19 -5.06 -3.16 -3.38
N ALA A 20 -4.89 -2.08 -2.62
CA ALA A 20 -4.02 -2.01 -1.46
C ALA A 20 -4.59 -2.75 -0.23
N THR A 21 -5.91 -2.94 -0.13
CA THR A 21 -6.55 -3.66 0.99
C THR A 21 -6.93 -5.09 0.65
N ASP A 22 -6.89 -5.47 -0.62
CA ASP A 22 -7.25 -6.81 -1.09
C ASP A 22 -6.18 -7.82 -0.64
N PRO A 23 -6.53 -8.82 0.20
CA PRO A 23 -5.59 -9.80 0.72
C PRO A 23 -5.00 -10.68 -0.40
N ASP A 24 -5.75 -10.98 -1.46
CA ASP A 24 -5.29 -11.79 -2.59
C ASP A 24 -4.24 -11.02 -3.43
N ARG A 25 -4.38 -9.69 -3.50
CA ARG A 25 -3.46 -8.80 -4.25
C ARG A 25 -2.34 -8.21 -3.42
N SER A 26 -2.50 -8.13 -2.10
CA SER A 26 -1.45 -7.67 -1.17
C SER A 26 -0.16 -8.47 -1.32
N SER A 27 -0.33 -9.76 -1.58
CA SER A 27 0.74 -10.71 -1.88
C SER A 27 1.38 -10.50 -3.25
N ALA A 28 0.96 -9.54 -4.08
CA ALA A 28 1.59 -9.22 -5.35
C ALA A 28 2.48 -7.98 -5.23
N TRP A 29 2.09 -6.98 -4.44
CA TRP A 29 2.82 -5.72 -4.31
C TRP A 29 3.72 -5.60 -3.07
N LEU A 30 3.43 -6.30 -1.97
CA LEU A 30 4.34 -6.31 -0.81
C LEU A 30 5.67 -6.99 -1.17
N PRO A 31 6.86 -6.48 -0.81
CA PRO A 31 8.11 -7.18 -1.04
C PRO A 31 8.17 -8.56 -0.35
N GLU A 32 8.92 -9.51 -0.93
CA GLU A 32 9.07 -10.85 -0.35
C GLU A 32 9.60 -10.82 1.10
N GLU A 33 10.48 -9.88 1.44
CA GLU A 33 11.04 -9.73 2.78
C GLU A 33 9.95 -9.48 3.84
N LEU A 34 8.96 -8.65 3.47
CA LEU A 34 7.80 -8.43 4.30
C LEU A 34 6.94 -9.69 4.28
N ARG A 35 6.56 -10.24 3.12
CA ARG A 35 5.70 -11.45 3.03
C ARG A 35 6.24 -12.65 3.83
N ARG A 36 7.55 -12.90 3.79
CA ARG A 36 8.19 -14.03 4.49
C ARG A 36 8.08 -13.94 6.01
N SER A 37 7.84 -12.74 6.52
CA SER A 37 7.79 -12.44 7.94
C SER A 37 6.51 -12.90 8.65
N GLY A 38 5.51 -13.41 7.91
CA GLY A 38 4.34 -14.07 8.49
C GLY A 38 3.01 -13.54 7.95
N THR A 39 1.93 -13.81 8.70
CA THR A 39 0.57 -13.37 8.37
C THR A 39 0.47 -11.86 8.58
N HIS A 40 0.46 -11.11 7.48
CA HIS A 40 0.21 -9.67 7.53
C HIS A 40 -1.28 -9.45 7.74
N GLN A 41 -1.64 -8.63 8.73
CA GLN A 41 -3.01 -8.18 8.89
C GLN A 41 -3.17 -6.82 8.26
N VAL A 42 -4.22 -6.69 7.45
CA VAL A 42 -4.75 -5.42 6.99
C VAL A 42 -5.90 -5.01 7.89
N GLU A 43 -5.82 -3.80 8.41
CA GLU A 43 -6.88 -3.15 9.18
C GLU A 43 -7.30 -1.90 8.41
N VAL A 44 -8.55 -1.83 7.98
CA VAL A 44 -9.09 -0.59 7.42
C VAL A 44 -9.36 0.35 8.58
N VAL A 45 -8.48 1.34 8.74
CA VAL A 45 -8.58 2.35 9.80
C VAL A 45 -9.77 3.26 9.54
N ASP A 46 -9.93 3.68 8.28
CA ASP A 46 -11.04 4.51 7.84
C ASP A 46 -11.32 4.24 6.36
N ALA A 47 -12.52 3.75 6.04
CA ALA A 47 -12.91 3.48 4.66
C ALA A 47 -13.34 4.75 3.91
N GLU A 48 -13.80 5.79 4.61
CA GLU A 48 -14.22 7.06 4.01
C GLU A 48 -13.00 7.90 3.64
N ASP A 49 -12.01 7.96 4.55
CA ASP A 49 -10.71 8.61 4.32
C ASP A 49 -9.73 7.69 3.55
N MET A 50 -10.14 6.48 3.15
CA MET A 50 -9.31 5.50 2.42
C MET A 50 -7.94 5.25 3.10
N ARG A 51 -8.00 5.05 4.41
CA ARG A 51 -6.86 4.72 5.26
C ARG A 51 -6.88 3.26 5.68
N ALA A 52 -5.75 2.60 5.46
CA ALA A 52 -5.54 1.22 5.87
C ALA A 52 -4.18 1.08 6.53
N ARG A 53 -4.10 0.16 7.49
CA ARG A 53 -2.88 -0.17 8.19
C ARG A 53 -2.55 -1.63 7.97
N TRP A 54 -1.35 -1.86 7.49
CA TRP A 54 -0.71 -3.16 7.42
C TRP A 54 0.19 -3.33 8.64
N SER A 55 0.15 -4.49 9.28
CA SER A 55 1.09 -4.80 10.36
C SER A 55 1.46 -6.27 10.41
N SER A 56 2.66 -6.51 10.90
CA SER A 56 3.18 -7.85 11.19
C SER A 56 3.70 -7.87 12.61
N GLU A 57 2.95 -8.44 13.54
CA GLU A 57 3.43 -8.62 14.92
C GLU A 57 4.68 -9.51 14.96
N SER A 58 4.72 -10.52 14.08
CA SER A 58 5.82 -11.48 13.97
C SER A 58 7.16 -10.85 13.54
N ALA A 59 7.14 -9.80 12.71
CA ALA A 59 8.35 -9.08 12.29
C ALA A 59 8.49 -7.67 12.87
N GLY A 60 7.53 -7.21 13.67
CA GLY A 60 7.61 -5.91 14.33
C GLY A 60 7.60 -4.72 13.37
N TRP A 61 6.93 -4.83 12.22
CA TRP A 61 6.75 -3.74 11.28
C TRP A 61 5.27 -3.35 11.13
N SER A 62 5.02 -2.07 10.83
CA SER A 62 3.71 -1.60 10.38
C SER A 62 3.84 -0.62 9.23
N ALA A 63 2.91 -0.66 8.28
CA ALA A 63 2.81 0.26 7.16
C ALA A 63 1.40 0.86 7.10
N ASP A 64 1.30 2.15 7.28
CA ASP A 64 0.05 2.88 7.19
C ASP A 64 -0.06 3.45 5.76
N ILE A 65 -1.19 3.21 5.09
CA ILE A 65 -1.49 3.66 3.74
C ILE A 65 -2.63 4.67 3.83
N ASP A 66 -2.42 5.81 3.21
CA ASP A 66 -3.41 6.88 3.04
C ASP A 66 -3.57 7.15 1.54
N VAL A 67 -4.79 7.00 1.02
CA VAL A 67 -5.08 7.19 -0.41
C VAL A 67 -5.97 8.42 -0.56
N GLU A 68 -5.38 9.49 -1.07
CA GLU A 68 -6.09 10.74 -1.31
C GLU A 68 -6.39 10.90 -2.82
N PRO A 69 -7.53 11.51 -3.18
CA PRO A 69 -7.77 11.90 -4.57
C PRO A 69 -6.72 12.91 -5.03
N ALA A 70 -6.20 12.74 -6.25
CA ALA A 70 -5.23 13.64 -6.86
C ALA A 70 -5.80 14.35 -8.09
N ASP A 71 -5.15 15.43 -8.50
CA ASP A 71 -5.49 16.15 -9.73
C ASP A 71 -5.46 15.21 -10.96
N ALA A 72 -6.28 15.56 -11.96
CA ALA A 72 -6.45 14.79 -13.21
C ALA A 72 -7.11 13.40 -13.06
N GLY A 73 -7.81 13.13 -11.95
CA GLY A 73 -8.57 11.89 -11.76
C GLY A 73 -7.71 10.69 -11.35
N GLY A 74 -6.50 10.97 -10.85
CA GLY A 74 -5.63 9.97 -10.23
C GLY A 74 -5.81 9.92 -8.71
N ALA A 75 -4.89 9.22 -8.06
CA ALA A 75 -4.80 9.12 -6.62
C ALA A 75 -3.37 9.40 -6.16
N ARG A 76 -3.24 9.89 -4.93
CA ARG A 76 -1.98 10.10 -4.24
C ARG A 76 -1.94 9.14 -3.08
N VAL A 77 -0.95 8.26 -3.08
CA VAL A 77 -0.76 7.27 -2.02
C VAL A 77 0.40 7.70 -1.16
N ARG A 78 0.16 7.86 0.13
CA ARG A 78 1.19 8.00 1.15
C ARG A 78 1.32 6.69 1.92
N LEU A 79 2.54 6.22 2.08
CA LEU A 79 2.89 5.03 2.85
C LEU A 79 3.83 5.44 3.99
N ASP A 80 3.43 5.19 5.22
CA ASP A 80 4.22 5.40 6.43
C ASP A 80 4.66 4.04 7.01
N LEU A 81 5.90 3.65 6.74
CA LEU A 81 6.51 2.39 7.18
C LEU A 81 7.31 2.57 8.46
N THR A 82 7.03 1.75 9.47
CA THR A 82 7.73 1.73 10.76
C THR A 82 8.31 0.34 11.00
N GLY A 83 9.53 0.27 11.54
CA GLY A 83 10.20 -0.99 11.88
C GLY A 83 10.99 -1.64 10.73
N THR A 84 11.15 -0.95 9.60
CA THR A 84 11.91 -1.43 8.42
C THR A 84 12.69 -0.29 7.76
N ASP A 85 13.60 -0.64 6.84
CA ASP A 85 14.50 0.27 6.13
C ASP A 85 13.76 1.29 5.23
N HIS A 86 14.40 2.46 5.06
CA HIS A 86 13.82 3.56 4.32
C HIS A 86 13.67 3.25 2.80
N GLY A 87 14.57 2.47 2.20
CA GLY A 87 14.48 2.14 0.77
C GLY A 87 13.23 1.34 0.38
N MET A 88 12.64 0.62 1.34
CA MET A 88 11.55 -0.32 1.07
C MET A 88 10.20 0.37 0.85
N ALA A 89 9.98 1.54 1.44
CA ALA A 89 8.73 2.29 1.31
C ALA A 89 8.45 2.71 -0.15
N ASP A 90 9.48 3.19 -0.87
CA ASP A 90 9.35 3.55 -2.28
C ASP A 90 9.15 2.32 -3.17
N GLU A 91 9.85 1.23 -2.86
CA GLU A 91 9.69 -0.05 -3.57
C GLU A 91 8.26 -0.60 -3.43
N ILE A 92 7.71 -0.59 -2.21
CA ILE A 92 6.32 -0.98 -1.93
C ILE A 92 5.35 -0.17 -2.80
N LEU A 93 5.51 1.16 -2.83
CA LEU A 93 4.65 2.03 -3.63
C LEU A 93 4.82 1.81 -5.14
N SER A 94 6.04 1.51 -5.60
CA SER A 94 6.30 1.18 -6.99
C SER A 94 5.64 -0.13 -7.41
N ASN A 95 5.68 -1.14 -6.53
CA ASN A 95 5.00 -2.42 -6.77
C ASN A 95 3.48 -2.26 -6.73
N LEU A 96 2.94 -1.48 -5.79
CA LEU A 96 1.51 -1.20 -5.72
C LEU A 96 1.02 -0.46 -6.97
N ALA A 97 1.78 0.53 -7.46
CA ALA A 97 1.44 1.23 -8.69
C ALA A 97 1.37 0.28 -9.91
N ARG A 98 2.27 -0.71 -9.95
CA ARG A 98 2.24 -1.76 -11.00
C ARG A 98 1.00 -2.63 -10.84
N GLU A 99 0.72 -3.14 -9.65
CA GLU A 99 -0.44 -3.99 -9.39
C GLU A 99 -1.76 -3.28 -9.71
N VAL A 100 -1.88 -1.99 -9.37
CA VAL A 100 -3.04 -1.17 -9.73
C VAL A 100 -3.17 -1.03 -11.25
N SER A 101 -2.06 -0.81 -11.95
CA SER A 101 -2.06 -0.70 -13.42
C SER A 101 -2.46 -2.03 -14.08
N ASP A 102 -2.00 -3.15 -13.52
CA ASP A 102 -2.35 -4.49 -13.99
C ASP A 102 -3.82 -4.79 -13.71
N ASN A 103 -4.35 -4.39 -12.55
CA ASN A 103 -5.77 -4.51 -12.21
C ASN A 103 -6.66 -3.70 -13.17
N LEU A 104 -6.25 -2.47 -13.53
CA LEU A 104 -6.96 -1.64 -14.50
C LEU A 104 -6.97 -2.24 -15.92
N ASN A 105 -5.90 -2.93 -16.33
CA ASN A 105 -5.80 -3.56 -17.64
C ASN A 105 -6.47 -4.95 -17.71
N ALA A 106 -6.80 -5.55 -16.55
CA ALA A 106 -7.40 -6.88 -16.48
C ALA A 106 -8.93 -6.88 -16.72
N GLY A 107 -9.55 -5.70 -16.87
CA GLY A 107 -10.98 -5.51 -17.17
C GLY A 107 -11.25 -5.04 -18.59
#